data_AF-A0A950C5Y6-F1
#
_entry.id   AF-A0A950C5Y6-F1
#
_cell.length_a   1.000
_cell.length_b   1.000
_cell.length_c   1.000
_cell.angle_alpha   90.00
_cell.angle_beta   90.00
_cell.angle_gamma   90.00
#
_symmetry.space_group_name_H-M   'P 1'
#
loop_
_entity.id
_entity.type
_entity.pdbx_description
1 polymer ?
#
loop_
_entity_poly.entity_id
_entity_poly.type
_entity_poly.pdbx_seq_one_letter_code
_entity_poly.pdbx_strand_id
1 'polypeptide(L)' 'MRYSALGAGKRLRPLLVYFSGESLGAPLAALDAPAAAVELVHVYSLVHDDLPAMDDDDLRRGRPTCHRAFDEGTAI' A
#
# COMPACT_ATOMS: atom_id res chain seq x y z
N MET A 1 -9.32 -2.12 4.69
CA MET A 1 -8.45 -0.96 4.33
C MET A 1 -7.30 -0.67 5.31
N ARG A 2 -7.54 -0.20 6.55
CA ARG A 2 -6.44 0.19 7.49
C ARG A 2 -5.46 -0.96 7.80
N TYR A 3 -5.97 -2.19 7.94
CA TYR A 3 -5.18 -3.39 8.17
C TYR A 3 -4.01 -3.53 7.18
N SER A 4 -4.30 -3.40 5.88
CA SER A 4 -3.32 -3.52 4.81
C SER A 4 -2.50 -2.24 4.65
N ALA A 5 -3.13 -1.07 4.72
CA ALA A 5 -2.48 0.22 4.43
C ALA A 5 -1.48 0.66 5.51
N LEU A 6 -1.82 0.46 6.79
CA LEU A 6 -0.97 0.82 7.94
C LEU A 6 -0.10 -0.34 8.43
N GLY A 7 -0.16 -1.49 7.78
CA GLY A 7 0.71 -2.63 8.06
C GLY A 7 2.18 -2.35 7.73
N ALA A 8 3.03 -3.35 7.99
CA ALA A 8 4.45 -3.29 7.65
C ALA A 8 4.63 -3.08 6.14
N GLY A 9 5.61 -2.27 5.71
CA GLY A 9 5.93 -2.04 4.31
C GLY A 9 7.15 -1.16 4.11
N LYS A 10 7.76 -1.25 2.92
CA LYS A 10 9.01 -0.53 2.61
C LYS A 10 8.80 0.97 2.38
N ARG A 11 7.57 1.39 2.06
CA ARG A 11 7.18 2.77 1.73
C ARG A 11 8.08 3.42 0.65
N LEU A 12 8.58 2.60 -0.28
CA LEU A 12 9.49 3.05 -1.33
C LEU A 12 8.84 4.09 -2.25
N ARG A 13 7.55 3.93 -2.57
CA ARG A 13 6.83 4.86 -3.44
C ARG A 13 6.61 6.24 -2.79
N PRO A 14 6.13 6.34 -1.53
CA PRO A 14 6.18 7.58 -0.77
C PRO A 14 7.57 8.23 -0.74
N LEU A 15 8.62 7.45 -0.47
CA LEU A 15 9.99 7.96 -0.46
C LEU A 15 10.39 8.60 -1.79
N LEU A 16 10.01 8.01 -2.93
CA LEU A 16 10.26 8.59 -4.24
C LEU A 16 9.52 9.92 -4.44
N VAL A 17 8.29 10.06 -3.92
CA VAL A 17 7.55 11.33 -3.94
C VAL A 17 8.29 12.39 -3.13
N TYR A 18 8.73 12.05 -1.92
CA TYR A 18 9.49 12.97 -1.07
C TYR A 18 10.81 13.40 -1.71
N PHE A 19 11.63 12.45 -2.18
CA PHE A 19 12.91 12.77 -2.80
C PHE A 19 12.75 13.60 -4.08
N SER A 20 11.74 13.29 -4.90
CA SER A 20 11.48 14.08 -6.11
C SER A 20 11.03 15.49 -5.77
N GLY A 21 10.12 15.64 -4.80
CA GLY A 21 9.65 16.95 -4.35
C GLY A 21 10.76 17.79 -3.74
N GLU A 22 11.56 17.22 -2.86
CA GLU A 22 12.72 17.89 -2.24
C GLU A 22 13.74 18.32 -3.29
N SER A 23 14.07 17.45 -4.26
CA SER A 23 15.01 17.75 -5.35
C SER A 23 14.53 18.89 -6.27
N LEU A 24 13.22 19.16 -6.30
CA LEU A 24 12.59 20.22 -7.09
C LEU A 24 12.21 21.45 -6.25
N GLY A 25 12.55 21.47 -4.96
CA GLY A 25 12.26 22.59 -4.06
C GLY A 25 10.80 22.70 -3.60
N ALA A 26 10.04 21.61 -3.65
CA ALA A 26 8.66 21.58 -3.16
C ALA A 26 8.61 21.60 -1.62
N PRO A 27 7.65 22.31 -0.99
CA PRO A 27 7.43 22.24 0.45
C PRO A 27 7.03 20.82 0.89
N LEU A 28 7.66 20.29 1.95
CA LEU A 28 7.36 18.93 2.44
C LEU A 28 5.87 18.69 2.73
N ALA A 29 5.16 19.70 3.27
CA ALA A 29 3.74 19.62 3.55
C ALA A 29 2.85 19.43 2.30
N ALA A 30 3.35 19.80 1.11
CA ALA A 30 2.66 19.56 -0.14
C ALA A 30 2.82 18.11 -0.65
N LEU A 31 3.72 17.33 -0.04
CA LEU A 31 4.09 15.98 -0.50
C LEU A 31 3.33 14.87 0.24
N ASP A 32 2.74 15.15 1.41
CA ASP A 32 1.97 14.18 2.20
C ASP A 32 0.84 13.53 1.40
N ALA A 33 -0.01 14.36 0.77
CA ALA A 33 -1.16 13.90 0.02
C ALA A 33 -0.77 13.02 -1.20
N PRO A 34 0.14 13.43 -2.11
CA PRO A 34 0.55 12.57 -3.21
C PRO A 34 1.31 11.32 -2.74
N ALA A 35 2.13 11.41 -1.70
CA ALA A 35 2.82 10.25 -1.14
C ALA A 35 1.82 9.20 -0.60
N ALA A 36 0.81 9.65 0.15
CA ALA A 36 -0.26 8.78 0.64
C ALA A 36 -1.10 8.20 -0.50
N ALA A 37 -1.45 9.01 -1.51
CA ALA A 37 -2.24 8.56 -2.65
C ALA A 37 -1.55 7.41 -3.41
N VAL A 38 -0.27 7.55 -3.72
CA VAL A 38 0.48 6.50 -4.44
C VAL A 38 0.61 5.23 -3.60
N GLU A 39 0.78 5.35 -2.27
CA GLU A 39 0.85 4.19 -1.39
C GLU A 39 -0.51 3.49 -1.23
N LEU A 40 -1.62 4.24 -1.25
CA LEU A 40 -2.96 3.65 -1.23
C LEU A 40 -3.21 2.83 -2.51
N VAL A 41 -2.84 3.35 -3.67
CA VAL A 41 -2.91 2.60 -4.95
C VAL A 41 -2.02 1.36 -4.90
N HIS A 42 -0.81 1.48 -4.35
CA HIS A 42 0.08 0.32 -4.18
C HIS A 42 -0.52 -0.74 -3.26
N VAL A 43 -1.09 -0.35 -2.11
CA VAL A 43 -1.68 -1.30 -1.17
C VAL A 43 -2.92 -1.95 -1.76
N TYR A 44 -3.75 -1.19 -2.49
CA TYR A 44 -4.89 -1.71 -3.22
C TYR A 44 -4.46 -2.81 -4.20
N SER A 45 -3.43 -2.58 -5.00
CA SER A 45 -2.97 -3.59 -5.97
C SER A 45 -2.58 -4.88 -5.26
N LEU A 46 -1.82 -4.78 -4.16
CA LEU A 46 -1.41 -5.95 -3.38
C LEU A 46 -2.59 -6.71 -2.78
N VAL A 47 -3.63 -6.02 -2.30
CA VAL A 47 -4.82 -6.69 -1.75
C VAL A 47 -5.54 -7.51 -2.82
N HIS A 48 -5.62 -7.00 -4.05
CA HIS A 48 -6.23 -7.71 -5.16
C HIS A 48 -5.33 -8.82 -5.70
N ASP A 49 -4.01 -8.58 -5.77
CA ASP A 49 -3.01 -9.59 -6.13
C ASP A 49 -3.06 -10.78 -5.16
N ASP A 50 -3.29 -10.53 -3.87
CA ASP A 50 -3.39 -11.59 -2.87
C ASP A 50 -4.66 -12.47 -2.98
N LEU A 51 -5.65 -12.13 -3.80
CA LEU A 51 -6.90 -12.91 -3.88
C LEU A 51 -6.67 -14.30 -4.49
N PRO A 52 -7.51 -15.31 -4.16
CA PRO A 52 -7.39 -16.66 -4.73
C PRO A 52 -7.48 -16.72 -6.26
N ALA A 53 -8.11 -15.71 -6.87
CA ALA A 53 -8.21 -15.59 -8.32
C ALA A 53 -6.94 -15.03 -9.00
N MET A 54 -5.95 -14.56 -8.23
CA MET A 54 -4.71 -13.95 -8.71
C MET A 54 -3.51 -14.77 -8.19
N ASP A 55 -2.79 -14.29 -7.16
CA ASP A 55 -1.59 -14.97 -6.64
C ASP A 55 -1.90 -16.01 -5.54
N ASP A 56 -3.12 -15.98 -4.96
CA ASP A 56 -3.57 -16.88 -3.88
C ASP A 56 -2.61 -16.89 -2.67
N ASP A 57 -2.09 -15.70 -2.31
CA ASP A 57 -1.16 -15.54 -1.19
C ASP A 57 -1.93 -15.62 0.15
N ASP A 58 -1.56 -16.58 1.01
CA ASP A 58 -2.09 -16.67 2.37
C ASP A 58 -1.43 -15.68 3.34
N LEU A 59 -0.17 -15.36 3.08
CA LEU A 59 0.67 -14.54 3.96
C LEU A 59 1.40 -13.46 3.17
N ARG A 60 1.37 -12.24 3.70
CA ARG A 60 2.18 -11.12 3.22
C ARG A 60 2.95 -10.51 4.36
N ARG A 61 4.29 -10.48 4.22
CA ARG A 61 5.21 -9.93 5.24
C ARG A 61 5.01 -10.59 6.62
N GLY A 62 4.78 -11.90 6.64
CA GLY A 62 4.58 -12.69 7.87
C GLY A 62 3.22 -12.50 8.55
N ARG A 63 2.24 -11.88 7.88
CA ARG A 63 0.87 -11.68 8.40
C ARG A 63 -0.16 -12.25 7.42
N PRO A 64 -1.33 -12.71 7.87
CA PRO A 64 -2.43 -13.08 6.99
C PRO A 64 -2.75 -11.97 5.98
N THR A 65 -2.94 -12.33 4.71
CA THR A 65 -3.43 -11.41 3.68
C THR A 65 -4.84 -10.93 3.98
N CYS A 66 -5.31 -9.89 3.29
CA CYS A 66 -6.58 -9.24 3.63
C CYS A 66 -7.77 -10.21 3.58
N HIS A 67 -7.84 -11.05 2.54
CA HIS A 67 -8.92 -12.02 2.39
C HIS A 67 -8.82 -13.17 3.41
N ARG A 68 -7.62 -13.50 3.90
CA ARG A 68 -7.44 -14.48 4.99
C ARG A 68 -7.75 -13.91 6.37
N ALA A 69 -7.48 -12.61 6.60
CA ALA A 69 -7.76 -11.94 7.87
C ALA A 69 -9.25 -11.58 8.04
N PHE A 70 -9.97 -11.42 6.92
CA PHE A 70 -11.38 -11.07 6.86
C PHE A 70 -12.11 -12.06 5.95
N ASP A 71 -12.42 -11.64 4.73
CA ASP A 71 -13.04 -12.44 3.67
C ASP A 71 -12.76 -11.78 2.30
N GLU A 72 -13.00 -12.49 1.20
CA GLU A 72 -12.79 -11.97 -0.16
C GLU A 72 -13.69 -10.78 -0.49
N GLY A 73 -14.94 -10.77 0.00
CA GLY A 73 -15.89 -9.68 -0.25
C GLY A 73 -15.52 -8.37 0.44
N THR A 74 -14.83 -8.42 1.57
CA THR A 74 -14.24 -7.28 2.28
C THR A 74 -12.90 -6.84 1.67
N ALA A 75 -12.20 -7.75 1.00
CA ALA A 75 -10.93 -7.46 0.34
C ALA A 75 -11.11 -6.74 -1.01
N ILE A 76 -12.19 -7.05 -1.74
CA ILE A 76 -12.67 -6.36 -2.95
C ILE A 76 -13.29 -5.00 -2.59
#